data_AF-J6HNF3-F1
#
_entry.id   AF-J6HNF3-F1
#
_cell.length_a   1.000
_cell.length_b   1.000
_cell.length_c   1.000
_cell.angle_alpha   90.00
_cell.angle_beta   90.00
_cell.angle_gamma   90.00
#
_symmetry.space_group_name_H-M   'P 1'
#
loop_
_entity.id
_entity.type
_entity.pdbx_description
1 polymer ?
#
loop_
_entity_poly.entity_id
_entity_poly.type
_entity_poly.pdbx_seq_one_letter_code
_entity_poly.pdbx_strand_id
1 'polypeptide(L)'
;MIIFKRKLMAGYNSDKKTFYENIDRKAESVIEDSKENRITKKILEDIALLYSSSDITMEELAKKAPSLEYAAMNVSLATEISNYFSRICFHITHHYKKNWEVLLRRELGELTPDVIIAERKTPKTQKPSPEKIKAVIELIPQEWIRAFIVEKGESCWGWQIEKTDICSVESRAYFQKYVTTLGVSLSDIFVILPTLSVSPQDSIKTITELQECFSQNTGIPAENLVILSENKFLRESGLTTHFEKFLQKLLEK
;
A
#
# COMPACT_ATOMS: atom_id res chain seq x y z
N MET A 1 -17.53 4.34 17.49
CA MET A 1 -17.13 4.36 16.07
C MET A 1 -16.87 5.81 15.70
N ILE A 2 -15.60 6.21 15.53
CA ILE A 2 -15.28 7.55 15.04
C ILE A 2 -15.63 7.57 13.56
N ILE A 3 -16.59 8.41 13.18
CA ILE A 3 -17.01 8.57 11.78
C ILE A 3 -16.19 9.73 11.21
N PHE A 4 -15.27 9.42 10.30
CA PHE A 4 -14.58 10.43 9.51
C PHE A 4 -15.61 11.14 8.64
N LYS A 5 -15.77 12.45 8.88
CA LYS A 5 -16.42 13.34 7.93
C LYS A 5 -15.36 13.80 6.93
N ARG A 6 -15.78 14.33 5.78
CA ARG A 6 -14.86 14.72 4.70
C ARG A 6 -15.10 16.12 4.21
N LYS A 7 -14.00 16.77 3.81
CA LYS A 7 -14.03 18.16 3.39
C LYS A 7 -14.66 18.21 2.02
N LEU A 8 -15.57 19.16 1.82
CA LEU A 8 -16.19 19.39 0.51
C LEU A 8 -15.10 19.85 -0.48
N MET A 9 -14.56 18.91 -1.25
CA MET A 9 -13.66 19.18 -2.37
C MET A 9 -14.38 18.92 -3.70
N ALA A 10 -14.15 19.78 -4.69
CA ALA A 10 -14.63 19.57 -6.05
C ALA A 10 -14.12 18.22 -6.59
N GLY A 11 -15.03 17.29 -6.87
CA GLY A 11 -14.72 15.91 -7.30
C GLY A 11 -14.80 14.84 -6.20
N TYR A 12 -14.93 15.22 -4.92
CA TYR A 12 -15.25 14.35 -3.78
C TYR A 12 -16.60 14.76 -3.16
N ASN A 13 -17.53 15.16 -4.02
CA ASN A 13 -18.92 15.40 -3.62
C ASN A 13 -19.57 14.10 -3.17
N SER A 14 -20.45 14.23 -2.19
CA SER A 14 -21.55 13.32 -1.88
C SER A 14 -21.19 11.98 -1.21
N ASP A 15 -22.24 11.23 -0.91
CA ASP A 15 -22.29 10.10 0.01
C ASP A 15 -21.19 9.03 -0.19
N LYS A 16 -21.15 8.07 0.74
CA LYS A 16 -20.16 6.97 0.74
C LYS A 16 -20.07 6.27 -0.63
N LYS A 17 -21.17 6.16 -1.38
CA LYS A 17 -21.21 5.46 -2.67
C LYS A 17 -20.44 6.24 -3.73
N THR A 18 -20.72 7.53 -3.91
CA THR A 18 -20.04 8.35 -4.93
C THR A 18 -18.54 8.44 -4.70
N PHE A 19 -18.11 8.45 -3.44
CA PHE A 19 -16.68 8.37 -3.14
C PHE A 19 -16.02 7.10 -3.67
N TYR A 20 -16.59 5.93 -3.38
CA TYR A 20 -16.00 4.66 -3.80
C TYR A 20 -16.08 4.47 -5.31
N GLU A 21 -17.11 5.00 -5.97
CA GLU A 21 -17.17 5.09 -7.44
C GLU A 21 -16.03 5.96 -7.99
N ASN A 22 -15.70 7.07 -7.33
CA ASN A 22 -14.58 7.92 -7.74
C ASN A 22 -13.21 7.22 -7.55
N ILE A 23 -13.01 6.52 -6.42
CA ILE A 23 -11.82 5.67 -6.22
C ILE A 23 -11.72 4.63 -7.32
N ASP A 24 -12.83 3.97 -7.65
CA ASP A 24 -12.85 2.92 -8.65
C ASP A 24 -12.44 3.43 -10.04
N ARG A 25 -13.03 4.56 -10.46
CA ARG A 25 -12.70 5.23 -11.72
C ARG A 25 -11.25 5.70 -11.79
N LYS A 26 -10.73 6.25 -10.68
CA LYS A 26 -9.32 6.64 -10.55
C LYS A 26 -8.41 5.42 -10.75
N ALA A 27 -8.69 4.34 -10.04
CA ALA A 27 -7.96 3.08 -10.15
C ALA A 27 -8.02 2.46 -11.57
N GLU A 28 -9.16 2.54 -12.25
CA GLU A 28 -9.29 2.11 -13.65
C GLU A 28 -8.37 2.90 -14.57
N SER A 29 -8.40 4.22 -14.43
CA SER A 29 -7.62 5.13 -15.28
C SER A 29 -6.09 5.01 -15.07
N VAL A 30 -5.64 4.41 -13.97
CA VAL A 30 -4.22 4.03 -13.78
C VAL A 30 -3.79 3.00 -14.83
N ILE A 31 -4.68 2.08 -15.19
CA ILE A 31 -4.39 1.00 -16.14
C ILE A 31 -4.42 1.51 -17.57
N GLU A 32 -5.31 2.45 -17.88
CA GLU A 32 -5.41 3.08 -19.20
C GLU A 32 -4.17 3.93 -19.54
N ASP A 33 -3.62 4.63 -18.55
CA ASP A 33 -2.43 5.49 -18.68
C ASP A 33 -1.10 4.71 -18.67
N SER A 34 -1.14 3.38 -18.56
CA SER A 34 0.04 2.50 -18.57
C SER A 34 0.94 2.66 -19.81
N LYS A 35 0.41 3.27 -20.89
CA LYS A 35 1.15 3.54 -22.12
C LYS A 35 2.19 4.65 -22.00
N GLU A 36 2.15 5.49 -20.97
CA GLU A 36 3.05 6.64 -20.81
C GLU A 36 4.08 6.53 -19.66
N ASN A 37 4.25 5.35 -19.02
CA ASN A 37 5.13 5.19 -17.84
C ASN A 37 4.84 6.21 -16.71
N ARG A 38 3.57 6.62 -16.58
CA ARG A 38 3.09 7.60 -15.59
C ARG A 38 2.27 6.97 -14.47
N ILE A 39 2.25 5.64 -14.39
CA ILE A 39 1.44 4.89 -13.41
C ILE A 39 1.84 5.31 -11.99
N THR A 40 3.14 5.27 -11.70
CA THR A 40 3.68 5.65 -10.40
C THR A 40 3.28 7.09 -10.00
N LYS A 41 3.38 8.04 -10.95
CA LYS A 41 2.96 9.43 -10.73
C LYS A 41 1.49 9.51 -10.31
N LYS A 42 0.63 8.86 -11.09
CA LYS A 42 -0.81 8.92 -10.93
C LYS A 42 -1.28 8.29 -9.62
N ILE A 43 -0.68 7.17 -9.22
CA ILE A 43 -0.93 6.53 -7.93
C ILE A 43 -0.63 7.50 -6.79
N LEU A 44 0.51 8.19 -6.83
CA LEU A 44 0.88 9.16 -5.80
C LEU A 44 -0.05 10.37 -5.77
N GLU A 45 -0.45 10.92 -6.93
CA GLU A 45 -1.41 12.02 -7.03
C GLU A 45 -2.80 11.64 -6.51
N ASP A 46 -3.28 10.45 -6.86
CA ASP A 46 -4.57 9.94 -6.41
C ASP A 46 -4.60 9.75 -4.89
N ILE A 47 -3.53 9.20 -4.31
CA ILE A 47 -3.42 9.02 -2.86
C ILE A 47 -3.25 10.36 -2.15
N ALA A 48 -2.47 11.30 -2.69
CA ALA A 48 -2.37 12.66 -2.15
C ALA A 48 -3.75 13.32 -2.03
N LEU A 49 -4.57 13.15 -3.06
CA LEU A 49 -5.91 13.67 -3.11
C LEU A 49 -6.87 12.95 -2.15
N LEU A 50 -6.69 11.64 -1.90
CA LEU A 50 -7.41 10.93 -0.83
C LEU A 50 -7.11 11.56 0.54
N TYR A 51 -5.83 11.82 0.85
CA TYR A 51 -5.43 12.51 2.08
C TYR A 51 -6.03 13.93 2.17
N SER A 52 -5.90 14.74 1.11
CA SER A 52 -6.40 16.13 1.14
C SER A 52 -7.92 16.24 1.23
N SER A 53 -8.65 15.20 0.77
CA SER A 53 -10.12 15.12 0.84
C SER A 53 -10.64 14.74 2.24
N SER A 54 -9.77 14.31 3.15
CA SER A 54 -10.15 14.07 4.53
C SER A 54 -10.45 15.40 5.25
N ASP A 55 -11.42 15.44 6.18
CA ASP A 55 -11.77 16.68 6.91
C ASP A 55 -10.65 17.21 7.80
N ILE A 56 -9.58 16.44 7.97
CA ILE A 56 -8.53 16.73 8.93
C ILE A 56 -7.26 17.04 8.13
N THR A 57 -6.72 18.23 8.36
CA THR A 57 -5.48 18.63 7.69
C THR A 57 -4.30 17.82 8.22
N MET A 58 -3.22 17.71 7.45
CA MET A 58 -2.00 17.04 7.90
C MET A 58 -1.42 17.67 9.18
N GLU A 59 -1.62 18.99 9.33
CA GLU A 59 -1.26 19.76 10.52
C GLU A 59 -2.11 19.37 11.75
N GLU A 60 -3.42 19.18 11.58
CA GLU A 60 -4.31 18.71 12.66
C GLU A 60 -4.05 17.24 13.02
N LEU A 61 -3.72 16.42 12.03
CA LEU A 61 -3.28 15.04 12.22
C LEU A 61 -2.01 14.97 13.09
N ALA A 62 -1.02 15.82 12.81
CA ALA A 62 0.22 15.89 13.59
C ALA A 62 -0.04 16.29 15.05
N LYS A 63 -0.98 17.22 15.31
CA LYS A 63 -1.37 17.63 16.67
C LYS A 63 -2.01 16.52 17.50
N LYS A 64 -2.60 15.52 16.84
CA LYS A 64 -3.29 14.39 17.49
C LYS A 64 -2.41 13.15 17.69
N ALA A 65 -1.15 13.19 17.28
CA ALA A 65 -0.17 12.09 17.23
C ALA A 65 -0.22 11.06 18.39
N PRO A 66 -0.30 11.43 19.68
CA PRO A 66 -0.35 10.44 20.78
C PRO A 66 -1.78 9.98 21.17
N SER A 67 -2.82 10.37 20.43
CA SER A 67 -4.22 10.13 20.82
C SER A 67 -4.81 8.86 20.19
N LEU A 68 -5.80 8.27 20.87
CA LEU A 68 -6.63 7.18 20.33
C LEU A 68 -7.34 7.58 19.02
N GLU A 69 -7.71 8.87 18.91
CA GLU A 69 -8.32 9.41 17.70
C GLU A 69 -7.39 9.25 16.50
N TYR A 70 -6.11 9.61 16.66
CA TYR A 70 -5.07 9.47 15.64
C TYR A 70 -4.90 8.01 15.18
N ALA A 71 -4.83 7.06 16.10
CA ALA A 71 -4.75 5.63 15.77
C ALA A 71 -5.97 5.18 14.92
N ALA A 72 -7.18 5.61 15.29
CA ALA A 72 -8.38 5.31 14.51
C ALA A 72 -8.36 5.97 13.11
N MET A 73 -7.76 7.17 12.98
CA MET A 73 -7.59 7.83 11.68
C MET A 73 -6.66 7.09 10.75
N ASN A 74 -5.52 6.69 11.30
CA ASN A 74 -4.52 5.93 10.56
C ASN A 74 -5.10 4.64 10.01
N VAL A 75 -5.90 3.92 10.82
CA VAL A 75 -6.59 2.70 10.37
C VAL A 75 -7.58 3.00 9.23
N SER A 76 -8.32 4.11 9.28
CA SER A 76 -9.25 4.50 8.22
C SER A 76 -8.53 4.82 6.91
N LEU A 77 -7.50 5.68 6.96
CA LEU A 77 -6.69 6.05 5.80
C LEU A 77 -5.99 4.84 5.18
N ALA A 78 -5.41 3.97 6.01
CA ALA A 78 -4.82 2.71 5.58
C ALA A 78 -5.82 1.84 4.80
N THR A 79 -7.07 1.77 5.29
CA THR A 79 -8.16 1.03 4.63
C THR A 79 -8.47 1.61 3.25
N GLU A 80 -8.49 2.93 3.12
CA GLU A 80 -8.79 3.60 1.85
C GLU A 80 -7.68 3.40 0.81
N ILE A 81 -6.41 3.46 1.24
CA ILE A 81 -5.27 3.16 0.36
C ILE A 81 -5.31 1.69 -0.06
N SER A 82 -5.54 0.77 0.88
CA SER A 82 -5.69 -0.66 0.56
C SER A 82 -6.83 -0.91 -0.42
N ASN A 83 -7.96 -0.23 -0.23
CA ASN A 83 -9.08 -0.30 -1.16
C ASN A 83 -8.68 0.21 -2.54
N TYR A 84 -8.00 1.36 -2.64
CA TYR A 84 -7.52 1.89 -3.92
C TYR A 84 -6.60 0.90 -4.66
N PHE A 85 -5.57 0.35 -4.00
CA PHE A 85 -4.71 -0.69 -4.60
C PHE A 85 -5.49 -1.96 -4.97
N SER A 86 -6.48 -2.37 -4.18
CA SER A 86 -7.34 -3.51 -4.53
C SER A 86 -8.16 -3.25 -5.80
N ARG A 87 -8.63 -2.00 -6.01
CA ARG A 87 -9.34 -1.61 -7.24
C ARG A 87 -8.38 -1.59 -8.43
N ILE A 88 -7.15 -1.13 -8.27
CA ILE A 88 -6.12 -1.22 -9.33
C ILE A 88 -5.92 -2.69 -9.73
N CYS A 89 -5.72 -3.59 -8.76
CA CYS A 89 -5.56 -5.02 -9.02
C CYS A 89 -6.81 -5.65 -9.68
N PHE A 90 -7.99 -5.20 -9.29
CA PHE A 90 -9.25 -5.63 -9.90
C PHE A 90 -9.29 -5.23 -11.38
N HIS A 91 -8.95 -3.99 -11.71
CA HIS A 91 -8.93 -3.52 -13.10
C HIS A 91 -7.83 -4.19 -13.93
N ILE A 92 -6.64 -4.45 -13.37
CA ILE A 92 -5.60 -5.28 -14.00
C ILE A 92 -6.17 -6.64 -14.39
N THR A 93 -6.87 -7.29 -13.46
CA THR A 93 -7.47 -8.62 -13.69
C THR A 93 -8.41 -8.60 -14.90
N HIS A 94 -9.27 -7.59 -15.02
CA HIS A 94 -10.23 -7.47 -16.12
C HIS A 94 -9.54 -7.07 -17.43
N HIS A 95 -8.69 -6.05 -17.40
CA HIS A 95 -7.99 -5.51 -18.55
C HIS A 95 -7.12 -6.57 -19.25
N TYR A 96 -6.36 -7.35 -18.47
CA TYR A 96 -5.50 -8.43 -18.97
C TYR A 96 -6.19 -9.80 -19.03
N LYS A 97 -7.52 -9.86 -18.84
CA LYS A 97 -8.35 -11.08 -18.90
C LYS A 97 -7.82 -12.23 -18.03
N LYS A 98 -7.25 -11.91 -16.87
CA LYS A 98 -6.77 -12.91 -15.91
C LYS A 98 -7.97 -13.52 -15.17
N ASN A 99 -7.95 -14.82 -14.94
CA ASN A 99 -8.97 -15.50 -14.14
C ASN A 99 -8.68 -15.35 -12.64
N TRP A 100 -8.55 -14.12 -12.17
CA TRP A 100 -8.22 -13.81 -10.78
C TRP A 100 -9.41 -13.23 -10.02
N GLU A 101 -9.33 -13.34 -8.71
CA GLU A 101 -10.17 -12.70 -7.71
C GLU A 101 -9.25 -11.86 -6.82
N VAL A 102 -9.69 -10.63 -6.53
CA VAL A 102 -8.96 -9.71 -5.65
C VAL A 102 -9.71 -9.61 -4.33
N LEU A 103 -9.01 -9.89 -3.24
CA LEU A 103 -9.54 -9.92 -1.89
C LEU A 103 -8.88 -8.81 -1.08
N LEU A 104 -9.68 -7.84 -0.64
CA LEU A 104 -9.25 -6.74 0.22
C LEU A 104 -9.36 -7.15 1.68
N ARG A 105 -8.26 -7.07 2.44
CA ARG A 105 -8.22 -7.26 3.91
C ARG A 105 -9.01 -8.48 4.41
N ARG A 106 -8.89 -9.59 3.70
CA ARG A 106 -9.54 -10.84 4.07
C ARG A 106 -8.74 -11.51 5.19
N GLU A 107 -9.41 -11.75 6.31
CA GLU A 107 -8.85 -12.54 7.40
C GLU A 107 -8.59 -13.98 6.95
N LEU A 108 -7.35 -14.44 7.09
CA LEU A 108 -6.89 -15.78 6.78
C LEU A 108 -6.05 -16.31 7.95
N GLY A 109 -6.73 -16.93 8.90
CA GLY A 109 -6.12 -17.33 10.17
C GLY A 109 -5.83 -16.10 11.02
N GLU A 110 -4.58 -15.92 11.43
CA GLU A 110 -4.12 -14.74 12.20
C GLU A 110 -3.65 -13.58 11.31
N LEU A 111 -3.75 -13.72 9.98
CA LEU A 111 -3.26 -12.75 9.02
C LEU A 111 -4.40 -11.99 8.36
N THR A 112 -4.17 -10.69 8.14
CA THR A 112 -5.10 -9.81 7.41
C THR A 112 -4.29 -8.97 6.41
N PRO A 113 -3.76 -9.58 5.34
CA PRO A 113 -3.00 -8.84 4.33
C PRO A 113 -3.85 -7.78 3.65
N ASP A 114 -3.22 -6.67 3.23
CA ASP A 114 -3.94 -5.55 2.63
C ASP A 114 -4.66 -5.97 1.35
N VAL A 115 -3.97 -6.66 0.43
CA VAL A 115 -4.57 -7.20 -0.80
C VAL A 115 -4.04 -8.61 -1.09
N ILE A 116 -4.93 -9.52 -1.45
CA ILE A 116 -4.60 -10.84 -1.99
C ILE A 116 -5.14 -10.96 -3.41
N ILE A 117 -4.33 -11.48 -4.32
CA ILE A 117 -4.73 -11.90 -5.65
C ILE A 117 -4.71 -13.42 -5.66
N ALA A 118 -5.84 -14.05 -5.98
CA ALA A 118 -5.97 -15.50 -6.06
C ALA A 118 -6.67 -15.91 -7.34
N GLU A 119 -6.56 -17.17 -7.75
CA GLU A 119 -7.38 -17.69 -8.84
C GLU A 119 -8.85 -17.66 -8.47
N ARG A 120 -9.67 -17.13 -9.37
CA ARG A 120 -11.11 -17.10 -9.20
C ARG A 120 -11.64 -18.52 -9.17
N LYS A 121 -12.36 -18.86 -8.10
CA LYS A 121 -12.95 -20.19 -7.99
C LYS A 121 -14.21 -20.32 -8.81
N THR A 122 -14.49 -21.55 -9.26
CA THR A 122 -15.85 -21.94 -9.62
C THR A 122 -16.72 -21.99 -8.36
N PRO A 123 -18.05 -21.78 -8.45
CA PRO A 123 -18.94 -21.57 -7.29
C PRO A 123 -18.95 -22.65 -6.20
N LYS A 124 -18.29 -23.80 -6.39
CA LYS A 124 -18.35 -24.97 -5.51
C LYS A 124 -17.31 -24.99 -4.36
N THR A 125 -16.45 -23.99 -4.18
CA THR A 125 -15.42 -24.00 -3.11
C THR A 125 -15.28 -22.64 -2.39
N GLN A 126 -15.67 -22.57 -1.10
CA GLN A 126 -15.83 -21.31 -0.35
C GLN A 126 -14.54 -20.69 0.27
N LYS A 127 -13.44 -21.44 0.46
CA LYS A 127 -12.18 -20.91 1.03
C LYS A 127 -11.03 -20.95 0.03
N PRO A 128 -10.29 -19.84 -0.22
CA PRO A 128 -9.13 -19.87 -1.10
C PRO A 128 -8.19 -20.98 -0.64
N SER A 129 -7.87 -21.91 -1.51
CA SER A 129 -6.81 -22.88 -1.20
C SER A 129 -5.47 -22.16 -1.29
N PRO A 130 -4.54 -22.39 -0.35
CA PRO A 130 -3.14 -21.90 -0.40
C PRO A 130 -2.52 -21.90 -1.80
N GLU A 131 -2.68 -23.02 -2.52
CA GLU A 131 -2.15 -23.28 -3.87
C GLU A 131 -2.67 -22.36 -4.99
N LYS A 132 -3.63 -21.47 -4.70
CA LYS A 132 -4.27 -20.59 -5.69
C LYS A 132 -3.95 -19.12 -5.48
N ILE A 133 -3.20 -18.76 -4.43
CA ILE A 133 -2.78 -17.38 -4.22
C ILE A 133 -1.64 -17.06 -5.20
N LYS A 134 -1.81 -16.00 -5.99
CA LYS A 134 -0.83 -15.51 -6.97
C LYS A 134 0.05 -14.42 -6.38
N ALA A 135 -0.53 -13.56 -5.54
CA ALA A 135 0.22 -12.51 -4.89
C ALA A 135 -0.42 -12.10 -3.57
N VAL A 136 0.43 -11.71 -2.63
CA VAL A 136 0.08 -10.99 -1.40
C VAL A 136 0.73 -9.61 -1.48
N ILE A 137 -0.02 -8.55 -1.23
CA ILE A 137 0.47 -7.18 -1.27
C ILE A 137 0.26 -6.55 0.11
N GLU A 138 1.35 -6.05 0.68
CA GLU A 138 1.39 -5.30 1.93
C GLU A 138 1.72 -3.84 1.62
N LEU A 139 0.98 -2.91 2.22
CA LEU A 139 1.22 -1.49 2.02
C LEU A 139 2.00 -0.87 3.18
N ILE A 140 2.06 -1.49 4.36
CA ILE A 140 2.71 -0.92 5.56
C ILE A 140 2.15 0.48 5.85
N PRO A 141 0.94 0.57 6.43
CA PRO A 141 0.20 1.83 6.60
C PRO A 141 1.01 3.00 7.19
N GLN A 142 1.90 2.72 8.14
CA GLN A 142 2.70 3.74 8.80
C GLN A 142 3.63 4.49 7.83
N GLU A 143 4.24 3.79 6.87
CA GLU A 143 5.13 4.42 5.89
C GLU A 143 4.33 5.30 4.92
N TRP A 144 3.11 4.88 4.56
CA TRP A 144 2.18 5.72 3.80
C TRP A 144 1.81 6.98 4.58
N ILE A 145 1.33 6.83 5.80
CA ILE A 145 0.90 7.97 6.62
C ILE A 145 2.04 8.96 6.85
N ARG A 146 3.25 8.47 7.16
CA ARG A 146 4.44 9.32 7.36
C ARG A 146 4.82 10.10 6.11
N ALA A 147 4.84 9.44 4.95
CA ALA A 147 5.26 10.08 3.70
C ALA A 147 4.38 11.26 3.30
N PHE A 148 3.10 11.24 3.70
CA PHE A 148 2.15 12.32 3.41
C PHE A 148 2.03 13.35 4.56
N ILE A 149 2.27 12.98 5.82
CA ILE A 149 2.15 13.90 7.00
C ILE A 149 3.39 14.74 7.22
N VAL A 150 4.59 14.19 7.00
CA VAL A 150 5.82 14.87 7.36
C VAL A 150 6.21 15.86 6.26
N GLU A 151 5.67 17.08 6.32
CA GLU A 151 6.25 18.21 5.58
C GLU A 151 7.53 18.70 6.27
N LYS A 152 8.62 18.79 5.49
CA LYS A 152 9.78 19.66 5.69
C LYS A 152 10.31 19.81 7.13
N GLY A 153 10.89 18.74 7.67
CA GLY A 153 11.96 18.87 8.67
C GLY A 153 11.54 19.27 10.09
N GLU A 154 10.25 19.32 10.40
CA GLU A 154 9.82 19.33 11.80
C GLU A 154 9.95 17.91 12.36
N SER A 155 10.73 17.78 13.43
CA SER A 155 11.03 16.52 14.08
C SER A 155 9.76 15.95 14.72
N CYS A 156 8.98 15.21 13.95
CA CYS A 156 7.89 14.41 14.50
C CYS A 156 8.43 13.22 15.34
N TRP A 157 9.75 13.03 15.42
CA TRP A 157 10.50 11.93 16.06
C TRP A 157 10.22 11.64 17.54
N GLY A 158 9.23 12.29 18.16
CA GLY A 158 8.62 11.84 19.41
C GLY A 158 7.67 10.64 19.26
N TRP A 159 7.43 10.15 18.03
CA TRP A 159 6.66 8.92 17.79
C TRP A 159 7.33 7.74 18.53
N GLN A 160 6.56 7.04 19.37
CA GLN A 160 6.97 5.72 19.83
C GLN A 160 7.24 4.86 18.59
N ILE A 161 8.51 4.52 18.44
CA ILE A 161 9.02 3.63 17.40
C ILE A 161 8.35 2.29 17.65
N GLU A 162 7.28 1.99 16.92
CA GLU A 162 6.90 0.59 16.78
C GLU A 162 8.07 -0.11 16.10
N LYS A 163 8.54 -1.20 16.73
CA LYS A 163 9.79 -1.90 16.40
C LYS A 163 9.86 -2.46 14.98
N THR A 164 8.76 -2.44 14.24
CA THR A 164 8.66 -3.03 12.91
C THR A 164 9.16 -2.04 11.85
N ASP A 165 10.46 -1.77 11.88
CA ASP A 165 11.16 -1.27 10.70
C ASP A 165 11.01 -2.32 9.58
N ILE A 166 10.78 -1.92 8.32
CA ILE A 166 10.68 -2.86 7.21
C ILE A 166 11.94 -3.73 7.08
N CYS A 167 13.07 -3.21 7.56
CA CYS A 167 14.35 -3.89 7.70
C CYS A 167 14.57 -4.60 9.05
N SER A 168 13.61 -4.64 9.96
CA SER A 168 13.77 -5.29 11.28
C SER A 168 13.86 -6.83 11.16
N VAL A 169 14.46 -7.47 12.16
CA VAL A 169 14.49 -8.95 12.26
C VAL A 169 13.08 -9.49 12.49
N GLU A 170 12.24 -8.72 13.18
CA GLU A 170 10.83 -9.00 13.41
C GLU A 170 10.03 -9.10 12.10
N SER A 171 10.40 -8.34 11.06
CA SER A 171 9.80 -8.44 9.72
C SER A 171 9.95 -9.83 9.12
N ARG A 172 11.06 -10.54 9.39
CA ARG A 172 11.22 -11.92 8.94
C ARG A 172 10.13 -12.82 9.50
N ALA A 173 9.93 -12.76 10.82
CA ALA A 173 8.93 -13.58 11.49
C ALA A 173 7.52 -13.22 10.99
N TYR A 174 7.24 -11.94 10.75
CA TYR A 174 5.98 -11.49 10.16
C TYR A 174 5.74 -12.12 8.79
N PHE A 175 6.66 -11.97 7.84
CA PHE A 175 6.45 -12.46 6.47
C PHE A 175 6.47 -13.99 6.36
N GLN A 176 7.22 -14.68 7.23
CA GLN A 176 7.21 -16.13 7.30
C GLN A 176 5.83 -16.70 7.68
N LYS A 177 5.00 -15.95 8.41
CA LYS A 177 3.62 -16.37 8.69
C LYS A 177 2.81 -16.53 7.42
N TYR A 178 3.03 -15.72 6.37
CA TYR A 178 2.35 -15.90 5.09
C TYR A 178 2.71 -17.24 4.46
N VAL A 179 3.98 -17.63 4.51
CA VAL A 179 4.44 -18.94 4.02
C VAL A 179 3.78 -20.08 4.79
N THR A 180 3.81 -20.03 6.12
CA THR A 180 3.28 -21.12 6.95
C THR A 180 1.76 -21.21 6.96
N THR A 181 1.06 -20.07 6.84
CA THR A 181 -0.41 -19.99 6.98
C THR A 181 -1.10 -20.08 5.63
N LEU A 182 -0.53 -19.45 4.60
CA LEU A 182 -1.14 -19.35 3.27
C LEU A 182 -0.45 -20.22 2.23
N GLY A 183 0.66 -20.89 2.57
CA GLY A 183 1.39 -21.76 1.64
C GLY A 183 1.98 -21.04 0.42
N VAL A 184 2.14 -19.72 0.49
CA VAL A 184 2.73 -18.90 -0.58
C VAL A 184 4.25 -18.89 -0.48
N SER A 185 4.94 -18.65 -1.59
CA SER A 185 6.38 -18.37 -1.55
C SER A 185 6.62 -16.92 -1.13
N LEU A 186 7.78 -16.65 -0.52
CA LEU A 186 8.24 -15.27 -0.27
C LEU A 186 8.32 -14.44 -1.58
N SER A 187 8.55 -15.09 -2.72
CA SER A 187 8.54 -14.45 -4.05
C SER A 187 7.16 -14.00 -4.53
N ASP A 188 6.08 -14.43 -3.85
CA ASP A 188 4.70 -14.04 -4.13
C ASP A 188 4.25 -12.88 -3.23
N ILE A 189 5.08 -12.47 -2.27
CA ILE A 189 4.81 -11.36 -1.36
C ILE A 189 5.45 -10.10 -1.94
N PHE A 190 4.66 -9.04 -2.06
CA PHE A 190 5.09 -7.71 -2.49
C PHE A 190 4.80 -6.70 -1.40
N VAL A 191 5.73 -5.76 -1.21
CA VAL A 191 5.56 -4.66 -0.26
C VAL A 191 5.65 -3.35 -1.05
N ILE A 192 4.65 -2.48 -0.92
CA ILE A 192 4.62 -1.21 -1.67
C ILE A 192 4.71 -0.04 -0.71
N LEU A 193 5.74 0.78 -0.89
CA LEU A 193 6.00 1.99 -0.13
C LEU A 193 5.88 3.24 -1.03
N PRO A 194 5.40 4.38 -0.50
CA PRO A 194 5.28 5.62 -1.27
C PRO A 194 6.64 6.26 -1.60
N THR A 195 7.62 6.12 -0.71
CA THR A 195 8.91 6.82 -0.71
C THR A 195 10.00 5.92 -0.18
N LEU A 196 11.27 6.36 -0.28
CA LEU A 196 12.33 5.79 0.54
C LEU A 196 11.92 5.84 2.02
N SER A 197 12.20 4.77 2.78
CA SER A 197 11.69 4.61 4.15
C SER A 197 12.00 5.83 5.02
N VAL A 198 10.99 6.23 5.79
CA VAL A 198 11.04 7.39 6.69
C VAL A 198 11.38 6.94 8.12
N SER A 199 11.86 5.70 8.30
CA SER A 199 12.43 5.22 9.57
C SER A 199 13.62 6.10 9.99
N PRO A 200 13.84 6.38 11.29
CA PRO A 200 14.93 7.24 11.77
C PRO A 200 16.34 6.68 11.53
N GLN A 201 16.48 5.56 10.83
CA GLN A 201 17.78 5.05 10.39
C GLN A 201 18.31 5.92 9.24
N ASP A 202 18.98 7.02 9.58
CA ASP A 202 19.71 7.90 8.67
C ASP A 202 20.84 7.19 7.87
N SER A 203 21.04 5.88 8.09
CA SER A 203 22.04 5.05 7.41
C SER A 203 21.66 4.69 5.97
N ILE A 204 20.37 4.49 5.67
CA ILE A 204 19.91 4.09 4.34
C ILE A 204 19.67 5.35 3.49
N LYS A 205 20.44 5.48 2.40
CA LYS A 205 20.47 6.67 1.55
C LYS A 205 19.91 6.42 0.16
N THR A 206 19.80 5.15 -0.24
CA THR A 206 19.35 4.76 -1.58
C THR A 206 18.30 3.66 -1.54
N ILE A 207 17.50 3.58 -2.62
CA ILE A 207 16.55 2.48 -2.81
C ILE A 207 17.26 1.13 -2.81
N THR A 208 18.42 1.03 -3.47
CA THR A 208 19.19 -0.22 -3.55
C THR A 208 19.57 -0.72 -2.16
N GLU A 209 20.13 0.14 -1.31
CA GLU A 209 20.46 -0.21 0.08
C GLU A 209 19.21 -0.68 0.85
N LEU A 210 18.06 -0.01 0.67
CA LEU A 210 16.82 -0.40 1.33
C LEU A 210 16.31 -1.77 0.86
N GLN A 211 16.34 -2.03 -0.45
CA GLN A 211 15.89 -3.28 -1.04
C GLN A 211 16.82 -4.45 -0.66
N GLU A 212 18.13 -4.22 -0.61
CA GLU A 212 19.11 -5.20 -0.14
C GLU A 212 18.89 -5.53 1.33
N CYS A 213 18.76 -4.51 2.19
CA CYS A 213 18.48 -4.66 3.60
C CYS A 213 17.17 -5.43 3.85
N PHE A 214 16.09 -5.05 3.16
CA PHE A 214 14.81 -5.74 3.20
C PHE A 214 14.93 -7.20 2.78
N SER A 215 15.64 -7.47 1.68
CA SER A 215 15.79 -8.82 1.15
C SER A 215 16.61 -9.71 2.07
N GLN A 216 17.72 -9.20 2.61
CA GLN A 216 18.57 -9.91 3.57
C GLN A 216 17.80 -10.27 4.84
N ASN A 217 16.98 -9.36 5.35
CA ASN A 217 16.30 -9.56 6.63
C ASN A 217 15.02 -10.38 6.50
N THR A 218 14.27 -10.24 5.41
CA THR A 218 12.99 -10.94 5.22
C THR A 218 13.09 -12.22 4.40
N GLY A 219 14.09 -12.33 3.52
CA GLY A 219 14.19 -13.36 2.49
C GLY A 219 13.30 -13.13 1.26
N ILE A 220 12.52 -12.05 1.22
CA ILE A 220 11.73 -11.65 0.05
C ILE A 220 12.69 -11.08 -1.01
N PRO A 221 12.49 -11.34 -2.31
CA PRO A 221 13.32 -10.75 -3.36
C PRO A 221 13.35 -9.21 -3.27
N ALA A 222 14.53 -8.62 -3.44
CA ALA A 222 14.75 -7.17 -3.35
C ALA A 222 13.78 -6.37 -4.25
N GLU A 223 13.52 -6.87 -5.45
CA GLU A 223 12.62 -6.25 -6.43
C GLU A 223 11.13 -6.32 -6.05
N ASN A 224 10.76 -7.15 -5.07
CA ASN A 224 9.39 -7.20 -4.54
C ASN A 224 9.12 -6.09 -3.51
N LEU A 225 10.14 -5.34 -3.10
CA LEU A 225 9.96 -4.06 -2.41
C LEU A 225 9.81 -2.95 -3.45
N VAL A 226 8.56 -2.56 -3.67
CA VAL A 226 8.13 -1.55 -4.65
C VAL A 226 8.15 -0.18 -3.99
N ILE A 227 8.98 0.73 -4.46
CA ILE A 227 9.13 2.08 -3.89
C ILE A 227 8.72 3.07 -4.96
N LEU A 228 7.69 3.88 -4.72
CA LEU A 228 7.13 4.77 -5.74
C LEU A 228 7.96 6.04 -5.99
N SER A 229 8.69 6.53 -4.98
CA SER A 229 9.56 7.70 -5.12
C SER A 229 10.90 7.51 -4.41
N GLU A 230 11.98 7.96 -5.05
CA GLU A 230 13.33 7.98 -4.48
C GLU A 230 13.50 9.05 -3.40
N ASN A 231 12.61 10.04 -3.36
CA ASN A 231 12.65 11.06 -2.35
C ASN A 231 12.15 10.51 -1.01
N LYS A 232 12.78 10.91 0.11
CA LYS A 232 12.29 10.62 1.47
C LYS A 232 10.94 11.28 1.78
N PHE A 233 10.57 12.30 0.99
CA PHE A 233 9.31 13.03 1.11
C PHE A 233 8.67 13.11 -0.26
N LEU A 234 7.34 13.02 -0.31
CA LEU A 234 6.63 13.13 -1.57
C LEU A 234 6.83 14.51 -2.18
N ARG A 235 7.54 14.52 -3.31
CA ARG A 235 7.73 15.68 -4.18
C ARG A 235 7.43 15.22 -5.60
N GLU A 236 7.10 16.16 -6.47
CA GLU A 236 6.76 15.87 -7.87
C GLU A 236 7.94 15.28 -8.69
N SER A 237 9.17 15.36 -8.17
CA SER A 237 10.38 14.78 -8.78
C SER A 237 10.74 13.40 -8.19
N GLY A 238 11.67 12.67 -8.81
CA GLY A 238 12.21 11.41 -8.25
C GLY A 238 11.21 10.26 -8.22
N LEU A 239 10.34 10.15 -9.23
CA LEU A 239 9.46 9.00 -9.41
C LEU A 239 10.24 7.78 -9.91
N THR A 240 9.93 6.60 -9.41
CA THR A 240 10.55 5.35 -9.90
C THR A 240 9.67 4.70 -10.97
N THR A 241 10.20 3.62 -11.56
CA THR A 241 9.43 2.69 -12.41
C THR A 241 9.15 1.36 -11.71
N HIS A 242 9.23 1.31 -10.38
CA HIS A 242 9.16 0.06 -9.63
C HIS A 242 7.76 -0.55 -9.66
N PHE A 243 6.71 0.28 -9.68
CA PHE A 243 5.35 -0.23 -9.79
C PHE A 243 5.09 -0.87 -11.15
N GLU A 244 5.63 -0.30 -12.23
CA GLU A 244 5.53 -0.84 -13.58
C GLU A 244 6.24 -2.20 -13.68
N LYS A 245 7.42 -2.34 -13.06
CA LYS A 245 8.13 -3.63 -12.94
C LYS A 245 7.34 -4.65 -12.11
N PHE A 246 6.76 -4.22 -10.99
CA PHE A 246 5.86 -5.04 -10.18
C PHE A 246 4.69 -5.54 -11.02
N LEU A 247 4.04 -4.66 -11.80
CA LEU A 247 2.93 -5.03 -12.66
C LEU A 247 3.34 -6.08 -13.70
N GLN A 248 4.50 -5.92 -14.35
CA GLN A 248 5.03 -6.92 -15.28
C GLN A 248 5.22 -8.28 -14.60
N LYS A 249 5.90 -8.32 -13.45
CA LYS A 249 6.13 -9.55 -12.68
C LYS A 249 4.83 -10.18 -12.18
N LEU A 250 3.85 -9.37 -11.79
CA LEU A 250 2.53 -9.86 -11.40
C LEU A 250 1.84 -10.53 -12.59
N LEU A 251 1.90 -9.93 -13.78
CA LEU A 251 1.27 -10.45 -15.00
C LEU A 251 1.91 -11.73 -15.54
N GLU A 252 3.14 -12.05 -15.17
CA GLU A 252 3.81 -13.30 -15.52
C GLU A 252 3.29 -14.53 -14.74
N LYS A 253 2.53 -14.31 -13.65
CA LYS A 253 1.91 -15.37 -12.85
C LYS A 253 0.59 -15.90 -13.44
#